data_AF-A0A945ZAD5-F1
#
_entry.id   AF-A0A945ZAD5-F1
#
_cell.length_a   1.000
_cell.length_b   1.000
_cell.length_c   1.000
_cell.angle_alpha   90.00
_cell.angle_beta   90.00
_cell.angle_gamma   90.00
#
_symmetry.space_group_name_H-M   'P 1'
#
loop_
_entity.id
_entity.type
_entity.pdbx_description
1 polymer ?
#
loop_
_entity_poly.entity_id
_entity_poly.type
_entity_poly.pdbx_seq_one_letter_code
_entity_poly.pdbx_strand_id
1 'polypeptide(L)'
;MAKQETSKKQKENPVTALLTGNILTQDSVVKHLPYLLFLAFLALIYIANGYMAESSVRTINKMEQEIKELRSEQISIKSELNNTIIESELIKIIDDRNLGLNESFEPPKKLVVEVEEFESIN
;
A
#
# COMPACT_ATOMS: atom_id res chain seq x y z
N MET A 1 -77.82 -34.27 1.44
CA MET A 1 -77.15 -34.07 2.74
C MET A 1 -75.65 -33.93 2.51
N ALA A 2 -75.03 -32.97 3.21
CA ALA A 2 -73.66 -32.43 3.15
C ALA A 2 -72.54 -33.36 2.65
N LYS A 3 -71.81 -33.00 1.59
CA LYS A 3 -70.65 -32.06 1.52
C LYS A 3 -69.37 -32.65 2.13
N GLN A 4 -68.53 -33.17 1.25
CA GLN A 4 -67.14 -33.58 1.50
C GLN A 4 -66.34 -32.37 2.00
N GLU A 5 -65.67 -32.51 3.15
CA GLU A 5 -64.67 -31.56 3.60
C GLU A 5 -63.32 -31.88 2.94
N THR A 6 -63.00 -31.14 1.88
CA THR A 6 -61.68 -31.15 1.26
C THR A 6 -60.70 -30.40 2.18
N SER A 7 -59.84 -31.14 2.89
CA SER A 7 -58.68 -30.60 3.59
C SER A 7 -57.76 -29.88 2.59
N LYS A 8 -57.69 -28.56 2.71
CA LYS A 8 -56.80 -27.70 1.92
C LYS A 8 -55.35 -27.94 2.39
N LYS A 9 -54.57 -28.73 1.63
CA LYS A 9 -53.11 -28.79 1.78
C LYS A 9 -52.51 -27.44 1.37
N GLN A 10 -52.04 -26.70 2.36
CA GLN A 10 -51.29 -25.46 2.18
C GLN A 10 -49.98 -25.78 1.47
N LYS A 11 -49.76 -25.20 0.28
CA LYS A 11 -48.49 -25.32 -0.44
C LYS A 11 -47.43 -24.57 0.37
N GLU A 12 -46.57 -25.30 1.05
CA GLU A 12 -45.45 -24.71 1.76
C GLU A 12 -44.43 -24.14 0.77
N ASN A 13 -43.90 -22.96 1.09
CA ASN A 13 -42.90 -22.31 0.28
C ASN A 13 -41.59 -23.12 0.36
N PRO A 14 -40.83 -23.24 -0.75
CA PRO A 14 -39.59 -24.01 -0.74
C PRO A 14 -38.63 -23.51 0.34
N VAL A 15 -38.57 -22.19 0.59
CA VAL A 15 -37.75 -21.59 1.64
C VAL A 15 -38.14 -22.05 3.06
N THR A 16 -39.44 -22.21 3.36
CA THR A 16 -39.86 -22.68 4.70
C THR A 16 -39.54 -24.16 4.88
N ALA A 17 -39.66 -24.97 3.82
CA ALA A 17 -39.24 -26.38 3.85
C ALA A 17 -37.72 -26.56 4.00
N LEU A 18 -36.91 -25.61 3.51
CA LEU A 18 -35.46 -25.55 3.79
C LEU A 18 -35.16 -25.29 5.27
N LEU A 19 -35.86 -24.35 5.89
CA LEU A 19 -35.65 -23.98 7.30
C LEU A 19 -36.14 -25.06 8.28
N THR A 20 -37.21 -25.78 7.95
CA THR A 20 -37.74 -26.88 8.78
C THR A 20 -36.94 -28.18 8.65
N GLY A 21 -35.94 -28.23 7.75
CA GLY A 21 -35.04 -29.38 7.62
C GLY A 21 -35.64 -30.61 6.92
N ASN A 22 -36.88 -30.52 6.44
CA ASN A 22 -37.59 -31.61 5.75
C ASN A 22 -36.91 -32.05 4.44
N ILE A 23 -36.11 -31.17 3.84
CA ILE A 23 -35.22 -31.50 2.72
C ILE A 23 -33.95 -32.28 3.12
N LEU A 24 -33.46 -32.14 4.36
CA LEU A 24 -32.27 -32.87 4.82
C LEU A 24 -32.59 -34.34 5.14
N THR A 25 -33.84 -34.65 5.48
CA THR A 25 -34.32 -36.00 5.79
C THR A 25 -34.73 -36.81 4.56
N GLN A 26 -34.68 -36.23 3.37
CA GLN A 26 -34.94 -36.96 2.12
C GLN A 26 -33.82 -37.99 1.88
N ASP A 27 -34.17 -39.26 1.63
CA ASP A 27 -33.22 -40.37 1.47
C ASP A 27 -32.07 -40.08 0.49
N SER A 28 -32.35 -39.34 -0.59
CA SER A 28 -31.36 -38.90 -1.56
C SER A 28 -30.33 -37.92 -0.99
N VAL A 29 -30.76 -37.00 -0.11
CA VAL A 29 -29.90 -35.99 0.52
C VAL A 29 -29.09 -36.60 1.66
N VAL A 30 -29.69 -37.49 2.45
CA VAL A 30 -28.99 -38.22 3.52
C VAL A 30 -27.82 -39.02 2.97
N LYS A 31 -27.97 -39.64 1.79
CA LYS A 31 -26.89 -40.37 1.10
C LYS A 31 -25.69 -39.48 0.72
N HIS A 32 -25.93 -38.20 0.43
CA HIS A 32 -24.90 -37.23 0.03
C HIS A 32 -24.50 -36.26 1.15
N LEU A 33 -25.01 -36.47 2.37
CA LEU A 33 -24.70 -35.66 3.54
C LEU A 33 -23.19 -35.48 3.81
N PRO A 34 -22.31 -36.51 3.72
CA PRO A 34 -20.87 -36.30 3.93
C PRO A 34 -20.25 -35.37 2.88
N TYR A 35 -20.76 -35.36 1.64
CA TYR A 35 -20.32 -34.44 0.60
C TYR A 35 -20.80 -33.00 0.86
N LEU A 36 -22.02 -32.83 1.35
CA LEU A 36 -22.53 -31.52 1.79
C LEU A 36 -21.71 -30.94 2.95
N LEU A 37 -21.34 -31.77 3.94
CA LEU A 37 -20.45 -31.37 5.02
C LEU A 37 -19.07 -30.98 4.53
N PHE A 38 -18.53 -31.70 3.53
CA PHE A 38 -17.28 -31.34 2.89
C PHE A 38 -17.35 -29.96 2.22
N LEU A 39 -18.44 -29.64 1.50
CA LEU A 39 -18.64 -28.31 0.92
C LEU A 39 -18.79 -27.23 1.99
N ALA A 40 -19.51 -27.50 3.08
CA ALA A 40 -19.65 -26.57 4.19
C ALA A 40 -18.28 -26.30 4.86
N PHE A 41 -17.46 -27.34 5.02
CA PHE A 41 -16.08 -27.21 5.51
C PHE A 41 -15.22 -26.37 4.56
N LEU A 42 -15.32 -26.59 3.25
CA LEU A 42 -14.62 -25.78 2.25
C LEU A 42 -15.06 -24.30 2.30
N ALA A 43 -16.35 -24.05 2.52
CA ALA A 43 -16.88 -22.71 2.70
C ALA A 43 -16.33 -22.02 3.95
N LEU A 44 -16.17 -22.75 5.07
CA LEU A 44 -15.52 -22.22 6.27
C LEU A 44 -14.05 -21.86 6.00
N ILE A 45 -13.30 -22.74 5.31
CA ILE A 45 -11.92 -22.46 4.90
C ILE A 45 -11.85 -21.22 4.01
N TYR A 46 -12.80 -21.08 3.07
CA TYR A 46 -12.86 -19.93 2.17
C TYR A 46 -13.07 -18.62 2.94
N ILE A 47 -14.03 -18.59 3.86
CA ILE A 47 -14.30 -17.42 4.71
C ILE A 47 -13.07 -17.10 5.57
N ALA A 48 -12.44 -18.12 6.16
CA ALA A 48 -11.23 -17.95 6.96
C ALA A 48 -10.07 -17.33 6.16
N ASN A 49 -9.85 -17.80 4.93
CA ASN A 49 -8.87 -17.21 4.02
C ASN A 49 -9.20 -15.75 3.65
N GLY A 50 -10.49 -15.44 3.44
CA GLY A 50 -10.94 -14.08 3.19
C GLY A 50 -10.54 -13.11 4.31
N TYR A 51 -10.73 -13.50 5.57
CA TYR A 51 -10.30 -12.71 6.72
C TYR A 51 -8.78 -12.51 6.79
N MET A 52 -8.00 -13.55 6.45
CA MET A 52 -6.53 -13.42 6.40
C MET A 52 -6.08 -12.46 5.29
N ALA A 53 -6.72 -12.50 4.13
CA ALA A 53 -6.43 -11.58 3.02
C ALA A 53 -6.73 -10.13 3.41
N GLU A 54 -7.86 -9.87 4.07
CA GLU A 54 -8.23 -8.53 4.54
C GLU A 54 -7.17 -7.95 5.50
N SER A 55 -6.71 -8.75 6.46
CA SER A 55 -5.67 -8.33 7.41
C SER A 55 -4.32 -8.02 6.72
N SER A 56 -3.99 -8.78 5.68
CA SER A 56 -2.77 -8.61 4.88
C SER A 56 -2.82 -7.33 4.06
N VAL A 57 -3.94 -7.07 3.39
CA VAL A 57 -4.18 -5.82 2.63
C VAL A 57 -4.09 -4.60 3.54
N ARG A 58 -4.69 -4.65 4.73
CA ARG A 58 -4.57 -3.56 5.71
C ARG A 58 -3.13 -3.31 6.12
N THR A 59 -2.32 -4.35 6.28
CA THR A 59 -0.90 -4.24 6.65
C THR A 59 -0.09 -3.62 5.52
N ILE A 60 -0.32 -4.06 4.28
CA ILE A 60 0.32 -3.50 3.09
C ILE A 60 0.05 -1.99 3.00
N ASN A 61 -1.20 -1.58 3.12
CA ASN A 61 -1.56 -0.15 3.05
C ASN A 61 -0.86 0.69 4.12
N LYS A 62 -0.70 0.15 5.34
CA LYS A 62 0.04 0.83 6.41
C LYS A 62 1.53 0.98 6.06
N MET A 63 2.16 -0.10 5.59
CA MET A 63 3.57 -0.08 5.18
C MET A 63 3.80 0.88 4.01
N GLU A 64 2.91 0.93 3.02
CA GLU A 64 2.99 1.88 1.92
C GLU A 64 2.91 3.33 2.40
N GLN A 65 2.03 3.60 3.37
CA GLN A 65 1.91 4.92 3.96
C GLN A 65 3.18 5.33 4.72
N GLU A 66 3.77 4.41 5.49
CA GLU A 66 5.04 4.63 6.19
C GLU A 66 6.19 4.92 5.21
N ILE A 67 6.30 4.15 4.11
CA ILE A 67 7.29 4.42 3.05
C ILE A 67 7.09 5.81 2.45
N LYS A 68 5.84 6.22 2.22
CA LYS A 68 5.52 7.54 1.67
C LYS A 68 5.92 8.65 2.64
N GLU A 69 5.67 8.47 3.93
CA GLU A 69 6.03 9.42 4.98
C GLU A 69 7.56 9.57 5.09
N LEU A 70 8.29 8.46 5.18
CA LEU A 70 9.76 8.46 5.20
C LEU A 70 10.37 9.11 3.95
N ARG A 71 9.79 8.87 2.77
CA ARG A 71 10.23 9.55 1.54
C ARG A 71 9.98 11.05 1.60
N SER A 72 8.83 11.47 2.12
CA SER A 72 8.52 12.88 2.29
C SER A 72 9.50 13.54 3.24
N GLU A 73 9.80 12.90 4.38
CA GLU A 73 10.79 13.38 5.35
C GLU A 73 12.18 13.51 4.72
N GLN A 74 12.63 12.50 3.98
CA GLN A 74 13.91 12.55 3.27
C GLN A 74 13.97 13.72 2.27
N ILE A 75 12.90 13.97 1.53
CA ILE A 75 12.82 15.08 0.59
C ILE A 75 12.88 16.41 1.34
N SER A 76 12.15 16.55 2.44
CA SER A 76 12.18 17.74 3.28
C SER A 76 13.58 18.03 3.84
N ILE A 77 14.24 17.03 4.44
CA ILE A 77 15.59 17.17 4.99
C ILE A 77 16.59 17.54 3.89
N LYS A 78 16.49 16.88 2.73
CA LYS A 78 17.34 17.22 1.57
C LYS A 78 17.08 18.64 1.07
N SER A 79 15.83 19.08 1.06
CA SER A 79 15.48 20.45 0.67
C SER A 79 15.99 21.48 1.66
N GLU A 80 15.94 21.19 2.96
CA GLU A 80 16.49 22.05 4.01
C GLU A 80 18.01 22.17 3.87
N LEU A 81 18.70 21.04 3.71
CA LEU A 81 20.14 21.01 3.43
C LEU A 81 20.46 21.78 2.15
N ASN A 82 19.68 21.56 1.09
CA ASN A 82 19.92 22.23 -0.18
C ASN A 82 19.73 23.74 -0.02
N ASN A 83 18.67 24.21 0.66
CA ASN A 83 18.46 25.64 0.95
C ASN A 83 19.70 26.30 1.58
N THR A 84 20.29 25.66 2.60
CA THR A 84 21.52 26.16 3.24
C THR A 84 22.74 26.16 2.31
N ILE A 85 22.77 25.29 1.31
CA ILE A 85 23.84 25.16 0.31
C ILE A 85 23.53 25.97 -0.97
N ILE A 86 22.32 26.53 -1.13
CA ILE A 86 22.00 27.30 -2.34
C ILE A 86 23.00 28.45 -2.41
N GLU A 87 23.60 28.60 -3.60
CA GLU A 87 24.61 29.60 -3.93
C GLU A 87 24.19 31.01 -3.47
N SER A 88 22.90 31.35 -3.58
CA SER A 88 22.34 32.63 -3.11
C SER A 88 22.28 32.81 -1.58
N GLU A 89 22.10 31.74 -0.78
CA GLU A 89 22.27 31.80 0.68
C GLU A 89 23.74 31.78 1.07
N LEU A 90 24.56 31.00 0.37
CA LEU A 90 26.01 30.98 0.58
C LEU A 90 26.64 32.36 0.35
N ILE A 91 26.27 33.06 -0.74
CA ILE A 91 26.72 34.43 -1.01
C ILE A 91 26.32 35.36 0.14
N LYS A 92 25.06 35.29 0.62
CA LYS A 92 24.62 36.07 1.79
C LYS A 92 25.41 35.75 3.06
N ILE A 93 25.68 34.48 3.34
CA ILE A 93 26.46 34.06 4.52
C ILE A 93 27.91 34.55 4.40
N ILE A 94 28.48 34.52 3.20
CA ILE A 94 29.84 35.00 2.91
C ILE A 94 29.94 36.52 3.13
N ASP A 95 28.93 37.26 2.67
CA ASP A 95 28.80 38.70 2.88
C ASP A 95 28.61 39.05 4.36
N ASP A 96 27.67 38.40 5.07
CA ASP A 96 27.39 38.63 6.49
C ASP A 96 28.58 38.30 7.40
N ARG A 97 29.43 37.34 7.01
CA ARG A 97 30.63 36.96 7.76
C ARG A 97 31.88 37.75 7.34
N ASN A 98 31.75 38.71 6.43
CA ASN A 98 32.86 39.51 5.89
C ASN A 98 34.05 38.65 5.42
N LEU A 99 33.78 37.50 4.79
CA LEU A 99 34.84 36.56 4.39
C LEU A 99 35.66 37.06 3.18
N GLY A 100 35.20 38.13 2.50
CA GLY A 100 35.92 38.77 1.39
C GLY A 100 36.02 37.93 0.12
N LEU A 101 35.21 36.87 0.02
CA LEU A 101 35.15 35.98 -1.13
C LEU A 101 34.10 36.51 -2.12
N ASN A 102 34.46 36.60 -3.40
CA ASN A 102 33.56 37.00 -4.47
C ASN A 102 33.35 35.84 -5.44
N GLU A 103 32.16 35.75 -6.01
CA GLU A 103 31.84 34.75 -7.03
C GLU A 103 32.70 34.98 -8.29
N SER A 104 33.33 33.91 -8.79
CA SER A 104 34.19 33.97 -9.98
C SER A 104 33.36 33.71 -11.22
N PHE A 105 33.07 34.77 -11.98
CA PHE A 105 32.41 34.66 -13.30
C PHE A 105 33.38 34.30 -14.43
N GLU A 106 34.70 34.37 -14.18
CA GLU A 106 35.70 33.94 -15.15
C GLU A 106 36.00 32.45 -15.01
N PRO A 107 36.04 31.69 -16.13
CA PRO A 107 36.44 30.29 -16.11
C PRO A 107 37.92 30.14 -15.75
N PRO A 108 38.32 29.06 -15.06
CA PRO A 108 39.70 28.85 -14.64
C PRO A 108 40.63 28.70 -15.84
N LYS A 109 41.72 29.47 -15.83
CA LYS A 109 42.74 29.42 -16.89
C LYS A 109 43.71 28.29 -16.61
N LYS A 110 43.93 27.42 -17.61
CA LYS A 110 44.98 26.41 -17.55
C LYS A 110 46.33 27.10 -17.70
N LEU A 111 47.11 27.17 -16.63
CA LEU A 111 48.49 27.63 -16.70
C LEU A 111 49.33 26.54 -17.39
N VAL A 112 49.80 26.84 -18.59
CA VAL A 112 50.83 26.06 -19.27
C VAL A 112 52.11 26.86 -19.12
N VAL A 113 53.01 26.36 -18.30
CA VAL A 113 54.30 27.01 -18.05
C VAL A 113 55.25 26.58 -19.16
N GLU A 114 55.74 27.54 -19.95
CA GLU A 114 56.91 27.32 -20.79
C GLU A 114 58.17 27.54 -19.95
N VAL A 115 59.13 26.63 -20.09
CA VAL A 115 60.26 26.39 -19.16
C VAL A 115 61.15 27.63 -18.98
N GLU A 116 61.13 28.58 -19.92
CA GLU A 116 61.96 29.78 -19.92
C GLU A 116 61.54 30.84 -18.88
N GLU A 117 60.28 30.86 -18.43
CA GLU A 117 59.83 31.84 -17.42
C GLU A 117 60.18 31.44 -15.98
N PHE A 118 60.39 30.14 -15.70
CA PHE A 118 60.71 29.64 -14.35
C PHE A 118 62.13 30.02 -13.89
N GLU A 119 63.08 30.12 -14.82
CA GLU A 119 64.48 30.48 -14.54
C GLU A 119 64.67 31.97 -14.20
N SER A 120 63.68 32.82 -14.50
CA SER A 120 63.72 34.27 -14.23
C SER A 120 63.24 34.65 -12.82
N ILE A 121 62.69 33.68 -12.08
CA ILE A 121 62.07 33.86 -10.77
C ILE A 121 63.02 33.36 -9.64
N ASN A 122 64.18 32.79 -9.99
CA ASN A 122 65.16 32.26 -9.04
C ASN A 122 66.42 33.15 -8.92
#